data_AF-A0A957GLE6-F1
#
_entry.id   AF-A0A957GLE6-F1
#
_cell.length_a   1.000
_cell.length_b   1.000
_cell.length_c   1.000
_cell.angle_alpha   90.00
_cell.angle_beta   90.00
_cell.angle_gamma   90.00
#
_symmetry.space_group_name_H-M   'P 1'
#
loop_
_entity.id
_entity.type
_entity.pdbx_description
1 polymer ?
#
loop_
_entity_poly.entity_id
_entity_poly.type
_entity_poly.pdbx_seq_one_letter_code
_entity_poly.pdbx_strand_id
1 'polypeptide(L)' 'MNSHVVDYKIFGDDLQFVEVELDPQETVIAEAGAMVYMESGIEFNTRMGDGSKPSQGFLG' A
#
# COMPACT_ATOMS: atom_id res chain seq x y z
N MET A 1 11.58 -1.96 12.09
CA MET A 1 10.20 -2.42 11.85
C MET A 1 10.33 -3.47 10.76
N ASN A 2 9.82 -4.68 10.99
CA ASN A 2 9.86 -5.73 9.98
C ASN A 2 8.63 -5.54 9.08
N SER A 3 8.80 -5.72 7.77
CA SER A 3 7.67 -5.72 6.83
C SER A 3 6.80 -6.95 7.06
N HIS A 4 5.50 -6.79 6.85
CA HIS A 4 4.56 -7.91 6.83
C HIS A 4 4.79 -8.76 5.57
N VAL A 5 4.42 -10.04 5.66
CA VAL A 5 4.35 -10.92 4.50
C VAL A 5 2.92 -10.85 4.02
N VAL A 6 2.70 -10.23 2.86
CA VAL A 6 1.38 -10.02 2.28
C VAL A 6 1.11 -11.03 1.16
N ASP A 7 -0.15 -11.38 0.99
CA ASP A 7 -0.63 -12.15 -0.15
C ASP A 7 -0.94 -11.21 -1.34
N TYR A 8 -0.63 -11.66 -2.56
CA TYR A 8 -0.84 -10.86 -3.76
C TYR A 8 -1.17 -11.71 -4.98
N LYS A 9 -1.80 -11.08 -5.97
CA LYS A 9 -2.07 -11.67 -7.27
C LYS A 9 -1.89 -10.65 -8.38
N ILE A 10 -1.28 -11.07 -9.49
CA ILE A 10 -1.11 -10.24 -10.69
C ILE A 10 -2.25 -10.55 -11.65
N PHE A 11 -2.88 -9.50 -12.16
CA PHE A 11 -3.98 -9.58 -13.11
C PHE A 11 -3.62 -8.85 -14.40
N GLY A 12 -4.30 -9.23 -15.48
CA GLY A 12 -4.12 -8.66 -16.81
C GLY A 12 -3.03 -9.36 -17.63
N ASP A 13 -3.00 -9.03 -18.92
CA ASP A 13 -1.97 -9.49 -19.87
C ASP A 13 -1.24 -8.27 -20.42
N ASP A 14 -1.93 -7.45 -21.24
CA ASP A 14 -1.38 -6.20 -21.78
C ASP A 14 -1.37 -5.05 -20.75
N LEU A 15 -2.43 -4.95 -19.93
CA LEU A 15 -2.55 -3.96 -18.85
C LEU A 15 -2.54 -4.68 -17.51
N GLN A 16 -1.37 -4.69 -16.89
CA GLN A 16 -1.14 -5.44 -15.66
C GLN A 16 -1.30 -4.58 -14.42
N PHE A 17 -1.86 -5.17 -13.38
CA PHE A 17 -1.88 -4.59 -12.03
C PHE A 17 -1.71 -5.70 -10.99
N VAL A 18 -1.25 -5.31 -9.80
CA VAL A 18 -1.14 -6.19 -8.64
C VAL A 18 -2.28 -5.89 -7.68
N GLU A 19 -3.02 -6.92 -7.32
CA GLU A 19 -3.94 -6.91 -6.18
C GLU A 19 -3.18 -7.42 -4.96
N VAL A 20 -3.29 -6.70 -3.85
CA VAL A 20 -2.67 -7.09 -2.58
C VAL A 20 -3.77 -7.25 -1.54
N GLU A 21 -3.81 -8.41 -0.91
CA GLU A 21 -4.73 -8.70 0.20
C GLU A 21 -4.08 -8.23 1.51
N LEU A 22 -4.89 -7.63 2.38
CA LEU A 22 -4.43 -7.10 3.65
C LEU A 22 -5.21 -7.76 4.79
N ASP A 23 -4.49 -8.46 5.65
CA ASP A 23 -5.03 -8.86 6.94
C ASP A 23 -5.28 -7.64 7.84
N PRO A 24 -6.13 -7.76 8.87
CA PRO A 24 -6.33 -6.68 9.83
C PRO A 24 -4.99 -6.19 10.42
N GLN A 25 -4.74 -4.88 10.31
CA GLN A 25 -3.51 -4.18 10.73
C GLN A 25 -2.30 -4.32 9.78
N GLU A 26 -2.45 -4.98 8.64
CA GLU A 26 -1.42 -4.92 7.60
C GLU A 26 -1.45 -3.60 6.85
N THR A 27 -0.35 -3.29 6.17
CA THR A 27 -0.20 -2.02 5.45
C THR A 27 0.74 -2.22 4.28
N VAL A 28 0.33 -1.67 3.14
CA VAL A 28 1.15 -1.54 1.94
C VAL A 28 1.44 -0.08 1.70
N ILE A 29 2.69 0.21 1.33
CA ILE A 29 3.14 1.53 0.91
C ILE A 29 3.32 1.47 -0.60
N ALA A 30 2.73 2.42 -1.30
CA ALA A 30 2.86 2.55 -2.74
C ALA A 30 3.10 4.02 -3.11
N GLU A 31 3.67 4.24 -4.28
CA GLU A 31 3.87 5.59 -4.82
C GLU A 31 2.53 6.26 -5.15
N ALA A 32 2.51 7.60 -5.07
CA ALA A 32 1.33 8.37 -5.43
C ALA A 32 0.93 8.10 -6.89
N GLY A 33 -0.33 7.74 -7.10
CA GLY A 33 -0.86 7.40 -8.42
C GLY A 33 -0.71 5.94 -8.83
N ALA A 34 -0.09 5.08 -8.01
CA ALA A 34 0.01 3.65 -8.29
C ALA A 34 -1.29 2.87 -8.00
N MET A 35 -2.16 3.40 -7.12
CA MET A 35 -3.41 2.75 -6.76
C MET A 35 -4.41 2.79 -7.92
N VAL A 36 -4.93 1.62 -8.31
CA VAL A 36 -5.97 1.48 -9.34
C VAL A 36 -7.37 1.50 -8.70
N TYR A 37 -7.59 0.71 -7.66
CA TYR A 37 -8.82 0.67 -6.85
C TYR A 37 -8.52 0.22 -5.42
N MET A 38 -9.52 0.29 -4.54
CA MET A 38 -9.50 -0.27 -3.19
C MET A 38 -10.89 -0.79 -2.82
N GLU A 39 -10.94 -1.80 -1.96
CA GLU A 39 -12.21 -2.32 -1.41
C GLU A 39 -12.68 -1.53 -0.17
N SER A 40 -13.95 -1.74 0.21
CA SER A 40 -14.50 -1.16 1.43
C SER A 40 -13.80 -1.72 2.67
N GLY A 41 -13.41 -0.85 3.60
CA GLY A 41 -12.70 -1.25 4.83
C GLY A 41 -11.20 -1.03 4.78
N ILE A 42 -10.64 -0.67 3.62
CA ILE A 42 -9.25 -0.21 3.50
C ILE A 42 -9.16 1.29 3.81
N GLU A 43 -8.24 1.65 4.70
CA GLU A 43 -7.92 3.05 5.01
C GLU A 43 -6.76 3.55 4.13
N PHE A 44 -6.95 4.71 3.50
CA PHE A 44 -5.92 5.36 2.69
C PHE A 44 -5.34 6.59 3.40
N ASN A 45 -4.01 6.63 3.52
CA ASN A 45 -3.30 7.74 4.14
C ASN A 45 -2.19 8.24 3.20
N THR A 46 -2.15 9.54 2.93
CA THR A 46 -1.06 10.17 2.17
C THR A 46 0.04 10.63 3.10
N ARG A 47 1.30 10.28 2.77
CA ARG A 47 2.48 10.71 3.52
C ARG A 47 3.60 11.12 2.60
N MET A 48 4.37 12.12 3.02
CA MET A 48 5.54 12.60 2.30
C MET A 48 6.78 11.83 2.77
N GLY A 49 7.55 11.29 1.83
CA GLY A 49 8.70 10.42 2.09
C GLY A 49 8.53 9.02 1.48
N ASP A 50 9.46 8.11 1.78
CA ASP A 50 9.46 6.73 1.26
C ASP A 50 8.57 5.75 2.06
N GLY A 51 7.85 6.26 3.06
CA GLY A 51 7.00 5.46 3.95
C GLY A 51 7.74 4.54 4.92
N SER A 52 9.07 4.44 4.87
CA SER A 52 9.87 3.58 5.75
C SER A 52 9.82 4.00 7.22
N LYS A 53 9.41 5.24 7.48
CA LYS A 53 9.26 5.83 8.82
C LYS A 53 7.81 6.23 9.07
N PRO A 54 6.96 5.32 9.57
CA PRO A 54 5.55 5.59 9.82
C PRO A 54 5.29 6.57 10.97
N SER A 55 6.31 7.11 11.64
CA SER A 55 6.17 8.17 12.64
C SER A 55 6.69 9.54 12.19
N GLN A 56 7.31 9.62 11.01
CA GLN A 56 7.88 10.88 10.51
C GLN A 56 6.75 11.71 9.87
N GLY A 57 6.36 12.80 10.54
CA GLY A 57 5.35 13.73 10.06
C GLY A 57 5.94 14.83 9.17
N PHE A 58 5.11 15.77 8.73
CA PHE A 58 5.53 16.93 7.92
C PHE A 58 6.53 17.85 8.64
N LEU A 59 6.68 17.71 9.97
CA LEU A 59 7.59 18.50 10.82
C LEU A 59 8.63 17.66 11.58
N GLY A 60 8.80 16.38 11.23
CA GLY A 60 9.74 15.50 11.92
C GLY A 60 9.20 14.11 12.12
#